data_AF-A0A2N6BAQ6-F1
#
_entry.id   AF-A0A2N6BAQ6-F1
#
_cell.length_a   1.000
_cell.length_b   1.000
_cell.length_c   1.000
_cell.angle_alpha   90.00
_cell.angle_beta   90.00
_cell.angle_gamma   90.00
#
_symmetry.space_group_name_H-M   'P 1'
#
loop_
_entity.id
_entity.type
_entity.pdbx_description
1 polymer ?
#
loop_
_entity_poly.entity_id
_entity_poly.type
_entity_poly.pdbx_seq_one_letter_code
_entity_poly.pdbx_strand_id
1 'polypeptide(L)'
;MKTDEERKGKVTSFLEEDYDGNLDVLHYLEVLRDKVGFEELSKKVERPLTGLKIAPYYGCLLLRPAAEMQMDNPDDPSIFEELIKALGAEVVDFPMKSECCGAFQVVNSETMATRCSKEIIASASSRGADVIVTACPLCQFNIEDRQKEIGEAETGFKTLPVLYFTELMALALGCGDESISSKKHYIDPRPVLTERGLVG
;
A
#
# COMPACT_ATOMS: atom_id res chain seq x y z
N MET A 1 18.03 10.70 17.37
CA MET A 1 17.99 12.18 17.41
C MET A 1 17.25 12.67 18.65
N LYS A 2 16.03 12.19 18.97
CA LYS A 2 15.38 12.49 20.27
C LYS A 2 16.11 11.90 21.49
N THR A 3 16.75 10.75 21.32
CA THR A 3 17.39 9.98 22.40
C THR A 3 18.91 9.87 22.26
N ASP A 4 19.49 10.53 21.25
CA ASP A 4 20.90 10.42 20.88
C ASP A 4 21.44 11.81 20.54
N GLU A 5 21.96 12.48 21.56
CA GLU A 5 22.49 13.85 21.49
C GLU A 5 23.77 13.94 20.66
N GLU A 6 24.60 12.90 20.66
CA GLU A 6 25.81 12.88 19.81
C GLU A 6 25.41 12.88 18.33
N ARG A 7 24.47 12.01 17.95
CA ARG A 7 23.96 11.95 16.58
C ARG A 7 23.21 13.22 16.21
N LYS A 8 22.45 13.81 17.13
CA LYS A 8 21.79 15.10 16.92
C LYS A 8 22.83 16.18 16.60
N GLY A 9 23.84 16.36 17.47
CA GLY A 9 24.90 17.35 17.28
C GLY A 9 25.65 17.19 15.95
N LYS A 10 25.96 15.96 15.55
CA LYS A 10 26.60 15.67 14.25
C LYS A 10 25.72 16.04 13.05
N VAL A 11 24.41 15.79 13.11
CA VAL A 11 23.51 16.13 12.00
C VAL A 11 23.30 17.64 11.95
N THR A 12 23.02 18.27 13.10
CA THR A 12 22.74 19.71 13.18
C THR A 12 23.95 20.56 12.82
N SER A 13 25.19 20.07 12.95
CA SER A 13 26.38 20.80 12.50
C SER A 13 26.45 21.02 10.99
N PHE A 14 25.67 20.28 10.20
CA PHE A 14 25.56 20.46 8.74
C PHE A 14 24.30 21.21 8.32
N LEU A 15 23.44 21.60 9.26
CA LEU A 15 22.21 22.34 8.96
C LEU A 15 22.48 23.85 9.06
N GLU A 16 21.92 24.60 8.12
CA GLU A 16 21.91 26.08 8.17
C GLU A 16 20.82 26.61 9.11
N GLU A 17 19.91 25.74 9.57
CA GLU A 17 18.80 26.04 10.46
C GLU A 17 18.86 25.22 11.75
N ASP A 18 18.32 25.78 12.84
CA ASP A 18 18.22 25.10 14.12
C ASP A 18 17.18 23.97 14.07
N TYR A 19 17.59 22.76 14.45
CA TYR A 19 16.70 21.61 14.60
C TYR A 19 16.78 21.05 16.02
N ASP A 20 15.70 21.22 16.77
CA ASP A 20 15.62 20.80 18.17
C ASP A 20 15.33 19.30 18.35
N GLY A 21 15.05 18.57 17.26
CA GLY A 21 14.73 17.14 17.29
C GLY A 21 13.30 16.85 17.74
N ASN A 22 12.47 17.85 18.01
CA ASN A 22 11.13 17.72 18.55
C ASN A 22 10.07 17.70 17.42
N LEU A 23 10.27 16.82 16.44
CA LEU A 23 9.34 16.59 15.35
C LEU A 23 8.66 15.23 15.52
N ASP A 24 7.36 15.19 15.28
CA ASP A 24 6.59 13.95 15.15
C ASP A 24 6.26 13.72 13.68
N VAL A 25 6.68 12.57 13.17
CA VAL A 25 6.42 12.14 11.79
C VAL A 25 5.27 11.15 11.86
N LEU A 26 4.15 11.48 11.22
CA LEU A 26 2.96 10.65 11.20
C LEU A 26 2.76 10.03 9.83
N HIS A 27 2.38 8.75 9.80
CA HIS A 27 1.90 8.14 8.57
C HIS A 27 0.42 8.46 8.36
N TYR A 28 -0.04 8.60 7.12
CA TYR A 28 -1.43 9.00 6.90
C TYR A 28 -2.45 7.95 7.41
N LEU A 29 -2.14 6.65 7.34
CA LEU A 29 -2.96 5.61 7.97
C LEU A 29 -3.10 5.78 9.50
N GLU A 30 -2.05 6.24 10.18
CA GLU A 30 -2.08 6.53 11.62
C GLU A 30 -3.03 7.68 11.92
N VAL A 31 -2.99 8.75 11.11
CA VAL A 31 -3.92 9.87 11.21
C VAL A 31 -5.37 9.40 11.00
N LEU A 32 -5.61 8.51 10.03
CA LEU A 32 -6.93 7.98 9.76
C LEU A 32 -7.46 7.10 10.90
N ARG A 33 -6.60 6.28 11.52
CA ARG A 33 -6.99 5.45 12.65
C ARG A 33 -7.18 6.26 13.93
N ASP A 34 -6.19 7.07 14.30
CA ASP A 34 -6.09 7.65 15.65
C ASP A 34 -6.74 9.02 15.78
N LYS A 35 -6.77 9.81 14.69
CA LYS A 35 -7.35 11.17 14.72
C LYS A 35 -8.73 11.24 14.10
N VAL A 36 -8.98 10.47 13.04
CA VAL A 36 -10.29 10.42 12.37
C VAL A 36 -11.14 9.28 12.94
N GLY A 37 -10.58 8.08 13.01
CA GLY A 37 -11.29 6.86 13.37
C GLY A 37 -11.96 6.21 12.15
N PHE A 38 -11.76 4.91 11.97
CA PHE A 38 -12.38 4.17 10.86
C PHE A 38 -13.90 4.08 10.96
N GLU A 39 -14.46 4.18 12.18
CA GLU A 39 -15.91 4.29 12.35
C GLU A 39 -16.44 5.59 11.74
N GLU A 40 -15.81 6.73 12.00
CA GLU A 40 -16.21 8.01 11.42
C GLU A 40 -15.95 8.05 9.90
N LEU A 41 -14.86 7.44 9.44
CA LEU A 41 -14.62 7.27 8.01
C LEU A 41 -15.76 6.50 7.34
N SER A 42 -16.22 5.40 7.93
CA SER A 42 -17.30 4.59 7.38
C SER A 42 -18.61 5.36 7.22
N LYS A 43 -18.89 6.32 8.12
CA LYS A 43 -20.07 7.21 8.06
C LYS A 43 -20.00 8.22 6.90
N LYS A 44 -18.81 8.44 6.33
CA LYS A 44 -18.57 9.35 5.20
C LYS A 44 -18.51 8.64 3.85
N VAL A 45 -18.55 7.31 3.83
CA VAL A 45 -18.56 6.52 2.60
C VAL A 45 -19.85 6.82 1.84
N GLU A 46 -19.71 7.39 0.65
CA GLU A 46 -20.82 7.67 -0.28
C GLU A 46 -21.04 6.49 -1.24
N ARG A 47 -19.96 5.79 -1.59
CA ARG A 47 -19.95 4.67 -2.53
C ARG A 47 -19.22 3.47 -1.91
N PRO A 48 -19.92 2.61 -1.15
CA PRO A 48 -19.29 1.42 -0.58
C PRO A 48 -18.67 0.56 -1.68
N LEU A 49 -17.45 0.07 -1.44
CA LEU A 49 -16.69 -0.74 -2.40
C LEU A 49 -17.14 -2.21 -2.41
N THR A 50 -18.45 -2.43 -2.31
CA THR A 50 -19.06 -3.76 -2.13
C THR A 50 -18.75 -4.68 -3.31
N GLY A 51 -18.32 -5.90 -2.99
CA GLY A 51 -17.96 -6.92 -3.98
C GLY A 51 -16.55 -6.81 -4.52
N LEU A 52 -15.78 -5.76 -4.17
CA LEU A 52 -14.35 -5.67 -4.50
C LEU A 52 -13.51 -6.43 -3.48
N LYS A 53 -12.70 -7.37 -3.96
CA LYS A 53 -11.80 -8.20 -3.15
C LYS A 53 -10.38 -7.65 -3.13
N ILE A 54 -9.91 -7.24 -1.97
CA ILE A 54 -8.69 -6.44 -1.82
C ILE A 54 -7.65 -7.20 -1.00
N ALA A 55 -6.46 -7.40 -1.57
CA ALA A 55 -5.30 -7.90 -0.87
C ALA A 55 -4.52 -6.74 -0.21
N PRO A 56 -4.46 -6.63 1.13
CA PRO A 56 -3.74 -5.57 1.82
C PRO A 56 -2.23 -5.85 1.84
N TYR A 57 -1.44 -5.09 1.10
CA TYR A 57 0.02 -5.23 1.05
C TYR A 57 0.72 -4.14 1.86
N TYR A 58 1.21 -4.54 3.03
CA TYR A 58 1.89 -3.71 4.02
C TYR A 58 3.31 -3.29 3.58
N GLY A 59 3.98 -4.17 2.84
CA GLY A 59 5.40 -4.03 2.55
C GLY A 59 6.25 -4.10 3.83
N CYS A 60 7.53 -3.75 3.70
CA CYS A 60 8.50 -4.00 4.75
C CYS A 60 8.60 -2.89 5.81
N LEU A 61 8.40 -1.62 5.44
CA LEU A 61 8.71 -0.47 6.32
C LEU A 61 7.51 0.09 7.08
N LEU A 62 6.27 -0.32 6.75
CA LEU A 62 5.10 0.21 7.43
C LEU A 62 5.02 -0.26 8.90
N LEU A 63 5.49 -1.48 9.16
CA LEU A 63 5.41 -2.15 10.46
C LEU A 63 6.77 -2.33 11.14
N ARG A 64 7.87 -2.08 10.42
CA ARG A 64 9.23 -2.38 10.89
C ARG A 64 10.19 -1.21 10.64
N PRO A 65 11.12 -0.96 11.56
CA PRO A 65 11.30 -1.67 12.83
C PRO A 65 10.22 -1.29 13.86
N ALA A 66 9.73 -2.30 14.58
CA ALA A 66 8.47 -2.19 15.32
C ALA A 66 8.53 -1.24 16.52
N ALA A 67 9.71 -1.11 17.14
CA ALA A 67 9.92 -0.24 18.29
C ALA A 67 9.79 1.25 17.92
N GLU A 68 10.18 1.59 16.68
CA GLU A 68 10.15 2.94 16.13
C GLU A 68 8.83 3.24 15.43
N MET A 69 8.34 2.31 14.60
CA MET A 69 7.14 2.54 13.81
C MET A 69 5.88 2.54 14.66
N GLN A 70 5.77 1.62 15.62
CA GLN A 70 4.61 1.47 16.52
C GLN A 70 3.24 1.54 15.83
N MET A 71 3.21 1.17 14.54
CA MET A 71 2.03 1.32 13.68
C MET A 71 0.99 0.26 13.99
N ASP A 72 1.38 -1.00 14.06
CA ASP A 72 0.49 -2.14 14.29
C ASP A 72 1.34 -3.33 14.76
N ASN A 73 0.71 -4.46 15.05
CA ASN A 73 1.43 -5.71 15.29
C ASN A 73 2.18 -6.14 14.00
N PRO A 74 3.52 -6.23 14.01
CA PRO A 74 4.31 -6.53 12.81
C PRO A 74 4.16 -7.96 12.30
N ASP A 75 3.62 -8.87 13.12
CA ASP A 75 3.43 -10.29 12.79
C ASP A 75 1.96 -10.62 12.51
N ASP A 76 1.02 -9.80 12.98
CA ASP A 76 -0.42 -9.93 12.72
C ASP A 76 -1.11 -8.56 12.60
N PRO A 77 -0.82 -7.79 11.54
CA PRO A 77 -1.35 -6.45 11.36
C PRO A 77 -2.81 -6.48 10.86
N SER A 78 -3.54 -5.41 11.14
CA SER A 78 -4.96 -5.27 10.82
C SER A 78 -5.38 -3.89 10.30
N ILE A 79 -4.54 -2.85 10.39
CA ILE A 79 -4.90 -1.47 10.02
C ILE A 79 -5.38 -1.34 8.56
N PHE A 80 -4.83 -2.10 7.61
CA PHE A 80 -5.36 -2.11 6.25
C PHE A 80 -6.68 -2.86 6.16
N GLU A 81 -6.80 -4.01 6.81
CA GLU A 81 -8.03 -4.80 6.87
C GLU A 81 -9.18 -3.98 7.44
N GLU A 82 -8.92 -3.19 8.48
CA GLU A 82 -9.88 -2.26 9.09
C GLU A 82 -10.26 -1.13 8.13
N LEU A 83 -9.28 -0.49 7.47
CA LEU A 83 -9.55 0.51 6.44
C LEU A 83 -10.42 -0.07 5.31
N ILE A 84 -10.06 -1.22 4.74
CA ILE A 84 -10.78 -1.87 3.64
C ILE A 84 -12.23 -2.17 4.05
N LYS A 85 -12.43 -2.72 5.25
CA LYS A 85 -13.77 -2.98 5.81
C LYS A 85 -14.56 -1.68 6.00
N ALA A 86 -13.92 -0.63 6.49
CA ALA A 86 -14.56 0.68 6.69
C ALA A 86 -15.02 1.32 5.36
N LEU A 87 -14.31 1.05 4.26
CA LEU A 87 -14.69 1.46 2.90
C LEU A 87 -15.75 0.53 2.25
N GLY A 88 -16.14 -0.56 2.93
CA GLY A 88 -17.18 -1.48 2.46
C GLY A 88 -16.71 -2.56 1.47
N ALA A 89 -15.40 -2.81 1.37
CA ALA A 89 -14.81 -3.85 0.53
C ALA A 89 -14.52 -5.16 1.31
N GLU A 90 -14.22 -6.22 0.56
CA GLU A 90 -13.84 -7.52 1.09
C GLU A 90 -12.32 -7.64 1.22
N VAL A 91 -11.85 -8.09 2.39
CA VAL A 91 -10.43 -8.36 2.62
C VAL A 91 -10.05 -9.75 2.13
N VAL A 92 -8.98 -9.84 1.35
CA VAL A 92 -8.32 -11.08 0.97
C VAL A 92 -7.02 -11.23 1.74
N ASP A 93 -7.03 -12.07 2.77
CA ASP A 93 -5.81 -12.42 3.49
C ASP A 93 -4.89 -13.31 2.63
N PHE A 94 -3.60 -12.98 2.63
CA PHE A 94 -2.59 -13.71 1.86
C PHE A 94 -1.22 -13.69 2.57
N PRO A 95 -0.43 -14.79 2.47
CA PRO A 95 0.84 -14.92 3.21
C PRO A 95 1.89 -13.85 2.90
N MET A 96 1.93 -13.33 1.68
CA MET A 96 2.97 -12.39 1.24
C MET A 96 2.69 -10.93 1.66
N LYS A 97 1.70 -10.67 2.52
CA LYS A 97 1.20 -9.32 2.83
C LYS A 97 2.22 -8.38 3.47
N SER A 98 3.21 -8.90 4.19
CA SER A 98 4.26 -8.12 4.86
C SER A 98 5.67 -8.40 4.31
N GLU A 99 5.77 -9.14 3.22
CA GLU A 99 7.06 -9.47 2.59
C GLU A 99 7.60 -8.29 1.79
N CYS A 100 8.92 -8.25 1.56
CA CYS A 100 9.55 -7.19 0.79
C CYS A 100 9.21 -7.27 -0.70
N CYS A 101 8.86 -6.14 -1.35
CA CYS A 101 8.58 -6.09 -2.79
C CYS A 101 9.86 -6.21 -3.64
N GLY A 102 11.04 -6.01 -3.04
CA GLY A 102 12.33 -6.10 -3.72
C GLY A 102 12.78 -4.81 -4.42
N ALA A 103 12.00 -3.73 -4.37
CA ALA A 103 12.30 -2.49 -5.10
C ALA A 103 13.70 -1.90 -4.83
N PHE A 104 14.16 -1.93 -3.58
CA PHE A 104 15.51 -1.45 -3.23
C PHE A 104 16.65 -2.28 -3.84
N GLN A 105 16.37 -3.50 -4.29
CA GLN A 105 17.36 -4.39 -4.90
C GLN A 105 17.35 -4.34 -6.42
N VAL A 106 16.47 -3.58 -7.07
CA VAL A 106 16.37 -3.54 -8.54
C VAL A 106 17.70 -3.23 -9.22
N VAL A 107 18.48 -2.30 -8.64
CA VAL A 107 19.81 -1.91 -9.18
C VAL A 107 20.84 -3.04 -9.02
N ASN A 108 20.76 -3.83 -7.96
CA ASN A 108 21.72 -4.90 -7.66
C ASN A 108 21.32 -6.23 -8.31
N SER A 109 20.03 -6.54 -8.34
CA SER A 109 19.44 -7.76 -8.83
C SER A 109 17.99 -7.55 -9.23
N GLU A 110 17.79 -7.20 -10.50
CA GLU A 110 16.48 -7.12 -11.13
C GLU A 110 15.72 -8.45 -11.00
N THR A 111 16.39 -9.58 -11.24
CA THR A 111 15.80 -10.92 -11.09
C THR A 111 15.23 -11.16 -9.69
N MET A 112 15.91 -10.70 -8.64
CA MET A 112 15.39 -10.84 -7.27
C MET A 112 14.15 -9.97 -7.07
N ALA A 113 14.17 -8.72 -7.55
CA ALA A 113 13.03 -7.81 -7.45
C ALA A 113 11.80 -8.32 -8.23
N THR A 114 12.01 -8.86 -9.44
CA THR A 114 10.96 -9.49 -10.26
C THR A 114 10.41 -10.73 -9.54
N ARG A 115 11.26 -11.58 -8.96
CA ARG A 115 10.82 -12.75 -8.18
C ARG A 115 9.95 -12.36 -6.98
N CYS A 116 10.38 -11.38 -6.18
CA CYS A 116 9.62 -10.90 -5.03
C CYS A 116 8.23 -10.38 -5.44
N SER A 117 8.17 -9.54 -6.48
CA SER A 117 6.90 -9.03 -7.00
C SER A 117 5.99 -10.17 -7.49
N LYS A 118 6.56 -11.13 -8.23
CA LYS A 118 5.83 -12.32 -8.71
C LYS A 118 5.20 -13.11 -7.58
N GLU A 119 5.94 -13.39 -6.52
CA GLU A 119 5.44 -14.16 -5.37
C GLU A 119 4.28 -13.44 -4.67
N ILE A 120 4.38 -12.12 -4.50
CA ILE A 120 3.30 -11.28 -3.94
C ILE A 120 2.03 -11.38 -4.79
N ILE A 121 2.15 -11.14 -6.09
CA ILE A 121 1.01 -11.14 -7.02
C ILE A 121 0.39 -12.54 -7.11
N ALA A 122 1.20 -13.58 -7.29
CA ALA A 122 0.72 -14.95 -7.36
C ALA A 122 -0.01 -15.36 -6.07
N SER A 123 0.51 -14.96 -4.91
CA SER A 123 -0.10 -15.22 -3.62
C SER A 123 -1.47 -14.56 -3.50
N ALA A 124 -1.58 -13.26 -3.78
CA ALA A 124 -2.85 -12.53 -3.75
C ALA A 124 -3.85 -13.06 -4.79
N SER A 125 -3.38 -13.32 -6.01
CA SER A 125 -4.19 -13.80 -7.13
C SER A 125 -4.75 -15.20 -6.88
N SER A 126 -3.95 -16.11 -6.31
CA SER A 126 -4.39 -17.46 -5.93
C SER A 126 -5.45 -17.47 -4.82
N ARG A 127 -5.52 -16.40 -4.01
CA ARG A 127 -6.55 -16.19 -2.98
C ARG A 127 -7.80 -15.51 -3.53
N GLY A 128 -7.81 -15.14 -4.81
CA GLY A 128 -8.95 -14.54 -5.49
C GLY A 128 -9.10 -13.03 -5.28
N ALA A 129 -7.99 -12.32 -5.01
CA ALA A 129 -7.99 -10.87 -5.00
C ALA A 129 -8.32 -10.30 -6.39
N ASP A 130 -9.06 -9.19 -6.40
CA ASP A 130 -9.32 -8.36 -7.58
C ASP A 130 -8.21 -7.32 -7.75
N VAL A 131 -7.71 -6.79 -6.63
CA VAL A 131 -6.68 -5.76 -6.58
C VAL A 131 -5.76 -5.96 -5.37
N ILE A 132 -4.55 -5.41 -5.45
CA ILE A 132 -3.64 -5.24 -4.32
C ILE A 132 -3.65 -3.78 -3.90
N VAL A 133 -3.57 -3.51 -2.59
CA VAL A 133 -3.49 -2.16 -2.04
C VAL A 133 -2.23 -1.98 -1.23
N THR A 134 -1.59 -0.82 -1.37
CA THR A 134 -0.42 -0.49 -0.57
C THR A 134 -0.41 0.99 -0.14
N ALA A 135 0.45 1.30 0.83
CA ALA A 135 0.76 2.66 1.28
C ALA A 135 2.20 3.06 0.95
N CYS A 136 2.92 2.26 0.14
CA CYS A 136 4.26 2.59 -0.30
C CYS A 136 4.27 2.83 -1.82
N PRO A 137 4.53 4.06 -2.29
CA PRO A 137 4.58 4.36 -3.73
C PRO A 137 5.65 3.53 -4.45
N LEU A 138 6.76 3.23 -3.77
CA LEU A 138 7.83 2.41 -4.32
C LEU A 138 7.40 0.94 -4.47
N CYS A 139 6.58 0.42 -3.54
CA CYS A 139 6.00 -0.90 -3.66
C CYS A 139 5.00 -0.97 -4.82
N GLN A 140 4.12 0.03 -4.92
CA GLN A 140 3.18 0.13 -6.03
C GLN A 140 3.92 0.11 -7.38
N PHE A 141 4.87 1.03 -7.57
CA PHE A 141 5.68 1.10 -8.78
C PHE A 141 6.34 -0.24 -9.11
N ASN A 142 7.06 -0.84 -8.15
CA ASN A 142 7.82 -2.03 -8.43
C ASN A 142 6.93 -3.24 -8.72
N ILE A 143 5.83 -3.43 -7.98
CA ILE A 143 4.94 -4.56 -8.22
C ILE A 143 4.25 -4.39 -9.58
N GLU A 144 3.81 -3.19 -9.94
CA GLU A 144 3.17 -2.88 -11.22
C GLU A 144 4.13 -3.07 -12.41
N ASP A 145 5.30 -2.45 -12.36
CA ASP A 145 6.30 -2.43 -13.46
C ASP A 145 6.76 -3.85 -13.83
N ARG A 146 6.94 -4.72 -12.84
CA ARG A 146 7.45 -6.08 -13.04
C ARG A 146 6.42 -7.02 -13.67
N GLN A 147 5.12 -6.72 -13.61
CA GLN A 147 4.09 -7.63 -14.14
C GLN A 147 4.23 -7.88 -15.64
N LYS A 148 4.75 -6.90 -16.39
CA LYS A 148 5.00 -7.05 -17.83
C LYS A 148 6.05 -8.14 -18.09
N GLU A 149 7.21 -8.02 -17.46
CA GLU A 149 8.31 -9.00 -17.59
C GLU A 149 7.86 -10.39 -17.13
N ILE A 150 7.11 -10.47 -16.02
CA ILE A 150 6.57 -11.73 -15.50
C ILE A 150 5.62 -12.37 -16.51
N GLY A 151 4.70 -11.60 -17.09
CA GLY A 151 3.74 -12.11 -18.07
C GLY A 151 4.39 -12.56 -19.39
N GLU A 152 5.47 -11.91 -19.80
CA GLU A 152 6.27 -12.32 -20.97
C GLU A 152 7.03 -13.63 -20.70
N ALA A 153 7.52 -13.82 -19.48
CA ALA A 153 8.26 -15.02 -19.07
C ALA A 153 7.38 -16.23 -18.74
N GLU A 154 6.16 -16.01 -18.22
CA GLU A 154 5.26 -17.05 -17.71
C GLU A 154 3.87 -16.95 -18.36
N THR A 155 3.64 -17.75 -19.40
CA THR A 155 2.36 -17.78 -20.10
C THR A 155 1.21 -18.14 -19.15
N GLY A 156 0.17 -17.31 -19.12
CA GLY A 156 -0.99 -17.51 -18.27
C GLY A 156 -0.85 -16.93 -16.85
N PHE A 157 0.22 -16.21 -16.55
CA PHE A 157 0.35 -15.49 -15.29
C PHE A 157 -0.79 -14.46 -15.14
N LYS A 158 -1.56 -14.58 -14.06
CA LYS A 158 -2.69 -13.68 -13.77
C LYS A 158 -2.16 -12.41 -13.10
N THR A 159 -2.18 -11.31 -13.84
CA THR A 159 -1.84 -9.98 -13.36
C THR A 159 -2.92 -9.42 -12.43
N LEU A 160 -2.52 -8.52 -11.53
CA LEU A 160 -3.43 -7.75 -10.67
C LEU A 160 -3.09 -6.26 -10.73
N PRO A 161 -4.08 -5.34 -10.74
CA PRO A 161 -3.82 -3.94 -10.51
C PRO A 161 -3.34 -3.70 -9.07
N VAL A 162 -2.46 -2.73 -8.88
CA VAL A 162 -2.01 -2.28 -7.55
C VAL A 162 -2.41 -0.84 -7.38
N LEU A 163 -3.21 -0.56 -6.36
CA LEU A 163 -3.70 0.78 -6.03
C LEU A 163 -2.99 1.32 -4.79
N TYR A 164 -2.79 2.63 -4.78
CA TYR A 164 -2.48 3.32 -3.53
C TYR A 164 -3.76 3.44 -2.70
N PHE A 165 -3.68 3.22 -1.39
CA PHE A 165 -4.88 3.17 -0.54
C PHE A 165 -5.75 4.43 -0.59
N THR A 166 -5.18 5.60 -0.87
CA THR A 166 -5.96 6.83 -1.00
C THR A 166 -6.83 6.87 -2.26
N GLU A 167 -6.49 6.09 -3.30
CA GLU A 167 -7.33 5.95 -4.50
C GLU A 167 -8.63 5.21 -4.16
N LEU A 168 -8.55 4.18 -3.32
CA LEU A 168 -9.75 3.52 -2.79
C LEU A 168 -10.58 4.44 -1.93
N MET A 169 -9.94 5.22 -1.06
CA MET A 169 -10.65 6.20 -0.24
C MET A 169 -11.36 7.23 -1.12
N ALA A 170 -10.70 7.77 -2.14
CA ALA A 170 -11.29 8.76 -3.03
C ALA A 170 -12.52 8.18 -3.75
N LEU A 171 -12.44 6.95 -4.23
CA LEU A 171 -13.56 6.26 -4.87
C LEU A 171 -14.73 6.07 -3.89
N ALA A 172 -14.44 5.58 -2.68
CA ALA A 172 -15.45 5.30 -1.65
C ALA A 172 -16.11 6.58 -1.09
N LEU A 173 -15.37 7.68 -1.03
CA LEU A 173 -15.83 8.99 -0.56
C LEU A 173 -16.51 9.83 -1.66
N GLY A 174 -16.77 9.25 -2.84
CA GLY A 174 -17.52 9.92 -3.90
C GLY A 174 -16.74 11.00 -4.65
N CYS A 175 -15.40 11.01 -4.60
CA CYS A 175 -14.55 11.99 -5.30
C CYS A 175 -14.49 11.81 -6.83
N GLY A 176 -15.38 10.99 -7.41
CA GLY A 176 -15.49 10.75 -8.84
C GLY A 176 -14.48 9.72 -9.39
N ASP A 177 -14.80 9.18 -10.57
CA ASP A 177 -14.04 8.12 -11.24
C ASP A 177 -12.68 8.61 -11.76
N GLU A 178 -12.55 9.93 -11.93
CA GLU A 178 -11.30 10.62 -12.27
C GLU A 178 -10.23 10.53 -11.17
N SER A 179 -10.63 10.19 -9.95
CA SER A 179 -9.71 9.95 -8.84
C SER A 179 -8.81 8.74 -9.07
N ILE A 180 -9.24 7.79 -9.90
CA ILE A 180 -8.44 6.64 -10.34
C ILE A 180 -7.60 7.04 -11.56
N SER A 181 -6.29 7.19 -11.34
CA SER A 181 -5.39 7.74 -12.33
C SER A 181 -4.90 6.68 -13.33
N SER A 182 -5.75 6.28 -14.28
CA SER A 182 -5.42 5.24 -15.28
C SER A 182 -4.14 5.48 -16.08
N LYS A 183 -3.74 6.74 -16.30
CA LYS A 183 -2.50 7.09 -17.02
C LYS A 183 -1.22 6.85 -16.21
N LYS A 184 -1.33 6.59 -14.90
CA LYS A 184 -0.20 6.38 -13.99
C LYS A 184 -0.02 4.92 -13.56
N HIS A 185 -1.00 4.07 -13.85
CA HIS A 185 -0.90 2.64 -13.62
C HIS A 185 -0.27 1.95 -14.83
N TYR A 186 0.58 0.96 -14.58
CA TYR A 186 1.03 0.05 -15.64
C TYR A 186 -0.07 -0.95 -16.00
N ILE A 187 -0.98 -1.20 -15.05
CA ILE A 187 -2.06 -2.16 -15.15
C ILE A 187 -3.33 -1.44 -14.77
N ASP A 188 -4.12 -1.07 -15.78
CA ASP A 188 -5.32 -0.26 -15.56
C ASP A 188 -6.27 -0.95 -14.57
N PRO A 189 -6.60 -0.33 -13.42
CA PRO A 189 -7.56 -0.89 -12.47
C PRO A 189 -9.02 -0.74 -12.95
N ARG A 190 -9.31 0.11 -13.94
CA ARG A 190 -10.69 0.39 -14.35
C ARG A 190 -11.47 -0.83 -14.84
N PRO A 191 -10.92 -1.74 -15.67
CA PRO A 191 -11.67 -2.93 -16.10
C PRO A 191 -12.23 -3.74 -14.93
N VAL A 192 -11.44 -3.98 -13.88
CA VAL A 192 -11.91 -4.72 -12.71
C VAL A 192 -12.89 -3.90 -11.86
N LEU A 193 -12.64 -2.59 -11.71
CA LEU A 193 -13.55 -1.70 -10.98
C LEU A 193 -14.91 -1.56 -11.69
N THR A 194 -14.94 -1.52 -13.03
CA THR A 194 -16.16 -1.49 -13.84
C THR A 194 -16.92 -2.82 -13.76
N GLU A 195 -16.22 -3.95 -13.79
CA GLU A 195 -16.85 -5.27 -13.59
C GLU A 195 -17.54 -5.36 -12.21
N ARG A 196 -16.98 -4.68 -11.20
CA ARG A 196 -17.58 -4.54 -9.86
C ARG A 196 -18.61 -3.41 -9.74
N GLY A 197 -18.88 -2.66 -10.81
CA GLY A 197 -19.86 -1.56 -10.80
C GLY A 197 -19.43 -0.32 -10.00
N LEU A 198 -18.12 -0.13 -9.80
CA LEU A 198 -17.57 0.94 -8.98
C LEU A 198 -17.15 2.17 -9.79
N VAL A 199 -16.84 1.99 -11.07
CA VAL A 199 -16.53 3.07 -12.04
C VAL A 199 -17.21 2.78 -13.37
N GLY A 200 -17.70 3.81 -14.08
CA GLY A 200 -18.43 3.64 -15.34
C GLY A 200 -19.50 4.69 -15.58
#